data_AF-A0A7X6L4N7-F1
#
_entry.id   AF-A0A7X6L4N7-F1
#
_cell.length_a   1.000
_cell.length_b   1.000
_cell.length_c   1.000
_cell.angle_alpha   90.00
_cell.angle_beta   90.00
_cell.angle_gamma   90.00
#
_symmetry.space_group_name_H-M   'P 1'
#
loop_
_entity.id
_entity.type
_entity.pdbx_description
1 polymer ?
#
loop_
_entity_poly.entity_id
_entity_poly.type
_entity_poly.pdbx_seq_one_letter_code
_entity_poly.pdbx_strand_id
1 'polypeptide(L)'
;MDLEQQVKAELLAIRKSSEGLTPATVARSPVIRGLLGAGDPQVAYNTLKHLILNADSDTGLEAATSSLGLTSDKLTHLGRLDEFGDAHGYEQRHVRRYSDKGIQQLAALIATSWTVNTVPFLDLTVYQVGPDRFVVGIETKCQHYIEMRPVQVHLYQGSTPPRTLNVDFVSAEEDIWNLTKLARPIEIHANEETSLTIVWRGELWPKFAVFLRTDISNFGIATETLANKLMIRMLPSH
;
A
#
# COMPACT_ATOMS: atom_id res chain seq x y z
N MET A 1 7.08 13.63 5.84
CA MET A 1 5.81 14.37 5.66
C MET A 1 4.70 13.38 5.92
N ASP A 2 3.76 13.72 6.80
CA ASP A 2 2.68 12.81 7.18
C ASP A 2 1.77 12.48 5.97
N LEU A 3 1.14 11.30 5.95
CA LEU A 3 0.35 10.81 4.81
C LEU A 3 -0.79 11.78 4.47
N GLU A 4 -1.51 12.26 5.49
CA GLU A 4 -2.58 13.25 5.31
C GLU A 4 -2.06 14.52 4.63
N GLN A 5 -0.86 14.99 4.99
CA GLN A 5 -0.26 16.19 4.40
C GLN A 5 0.11 15.98 2.92
N GLN A 6 0.57 14.78 2.57
CA GLN A 6 0.85 14.41 1.17
C GLN A 6 -0.42 14.42 0.34
N VAL A 7 -1.47 13.76 0.83
CA VAL A 7 -2.79 13.75 0.18
C VAL A 7 -3.35 15.16 0.03
N LYS A 8 -3.28 15.98 1.09
CA LYS A 8 -3.73 17.37 1.05
C LYS A 8 -2.99 18.18 -0.01
N ALA A 9 -1.67 18.01 -0.12
CA ALA A 9 -0.87 18.69 -1.12
C ALA A 9 -1.31 18.31 -2.55
N GLU A 10 -1.58 17.03 -2.80
CA GLU A 10 -2.09 16.56 -4.09
C GLU A 10 -3.51 17.07 -4.39
N LEU A 11 -4.42 17.06 -3.42
CA LEU A 11 -5.76 17.64 -3.58
C LEU A 11 -5.70 19.14 -3.92
N LEU A 12 -4.79 19.89 -3.29
CA LEU A 12 -4.58 21.30 -3.60
C LEU A 12 -4.00 21.51 -5.00
N ALA A 13 -3.13 20.62 -5.47
CA ALA A 13 -2.61 20.65 -6.83
C ALA A 13 -3.72 20.36 -7.86
N ILE A 14 -4.55 19.34 -7.62
CA ILE A 14 -5.73 19.01 -8.43
C ILE A 14 -6.69 20.21 -8.48
N ARG A 15 -7.02 20.81 -7.33
CA ARG A 15 -7.88 22.00 -7.24
C ARG A 15 -7.39 23.13 -8.12
N LYS A 16 -6.08 23.40 -8.14
CA LYS A 16 -5.49 24.48 -8.95
C LYS A 16 -5.48 24.18 -10.45
N SER A 17 -5.66 22.93 -10.84
CA SER A 17 -5.73 22.56 -12.26
C SER A 17 -7.02 23.07 -12.90
N SER A 18 -6.95 23.41 -14.18
CA SER A 18 -8.12 23.88 -14.93
C SER A 18 -9.18 22.81 -15.13
N GLU A 19 -8.78 21.54 -15.13
CA GLU A 19 -9.66 20.38 -15.30
C GLU A 19 -10.33 19.97 -13.99
N GLY A 20 -9.76 20.36 -12.83
CA GLY A 20 -10.25 19.88 -11.54
C GLY A 20 -9.88 18.42 -11.31
N LEU A 21 -10.78 17.64 -10.72
CA LEU A 21 -10.60 16.23 -10.43
C LEU A 21 -11.05 15.41 -11.64
N THR A 22 -10.08 14.86 -12.36
CA THR A 22 -10.27 13.94 -13.49
C THR A 22 -9.29 12.76 -13.38
N PRO A 23 -9.50 11.66 -14.13
CA PRO A 23 -8.50 10.60 -14.21
C PRO A 23 -7.11 11.12 -14.64
N ALA A 24 -7.05 12.12 -15.53
CA ALA A 24 -5.80 12.71 -15.99
C ALA A 24 -5.07 13.49 -14.88
N THR A 25 -5.80 14.19 -14.01
CA THR A 25 -5.20 14.90 -12.88
C THR A 25 -4.78 13.94 -11.78
N VAL A 26 -5.58 12.89 -11.52
CA VAL A 26 -5.25 11.81 -10.58
C VAL A 26 -4.02 11.02 -11.02
N ALA A 27 -3.81 10.83 -12.33
CA ALA A 27 -2.60 10.19 -12.85
C ALA A 27 -1.30 10.92 -12.46
N ARG A 28 -1.37 12.22 -12.18
CA ARG A 28 -0.25 13.06 -11.72
C ARG A 28 -0.17 13.19 -10.19
N SER A 29 -1.05 12.50 -9.46
CA SER A 29 -1.16 12.50 -8.00
C SER A 29 -0.79 11.11 -7.47
N PRO A 30 0.52 10.79 -7.38
CA PRO A 30 1.00 9.45 -7.08
C PRO A 30 0.44 8.86 -5.79
N VAL A 31 0.31 9.66 -4.72
CA VAL A 31 -0.17 9.20 -3.42
C VAL A 31 -1.65 8.84 -3.48
N ILE A 32 -2.51 9.74 -3.96
CA ILE A 32 -3.95 9.48 -4.13
C ILE A 32 -4.18 8.30 -5.09
N ARG A 33 -3.45 8.25 -6.21
CA ARG A 33 -3.51 7.15 -7.18
C ARG A 33 -3.13 5.81 -6.55
N GLY A 34 -2.11 5.81 -5.73
CA GLY A 34 -1.67 4.64 -4.98
C GLY A 34 -2.70 4.16 -3.96
N LEU A 35 -3.14 5.08 -3.10
CA LEU A 35 -4.03 4.79 -1.98
C LEU A 35 -5.40 4.27 -2.44
N LEU A 36 -5.94 4.86 -3.50
CA LEU A 36 -7.33 4.63 -3.90
C LEU A 36 -7.49 3.73 -5.13
N GLY A 37 -6.41 3.47 -5.87
CA GLY A 37 -6.46 2.72 -7.13
C GLY A 37 -5.32 1.75 -7.37
N ALA A 38 -4.45 1.50 -6.39
CA ALA A 38 -3.30 0.60 -6.54
C ALA A 38 -2.38 0.98 -7.74
N GLY A 39 -2.33 2.27 -8.09
CA GLY A 39 -1.59 2.76 -9.25
C GLY A 39 -2.46 3.05 -10.49
N ASP A 40 -3.71 2.59 -10.53
CA ASP A 40 -4.66 2.90 -11.61
C ASP A 40 -5.40 4.23 -11.35
N PRO A 41 -5.25 5.25 -12.21
CA PRO A 41 -5.87 6.55 -12.02
C PRO A 41 -7.39 6.55 -12.20
N GLN A 42 -7.95 5.68 -13.05
CA GLN A 42 -9.38 5.56 -13.26
C GLN A 42 -10.06 4.92 -12.04
N VAL A 43 -9.46 3.87 -11.50
CA VAL A 43 -9.92 3.23 -10.26
C VAL A 43 -9.83 4.24 -9.11
N ALA A 44 -8.69 4.91 -8.94
CA ALA A 44 -8.52 5.91 -7.90
C ALA A 44 -9.55 7.05 -7.98
N TYR A 45 -9.81 7.56 -9.19
CA TYR A 45 -10.85 8.58 -9.42
C TYR A 45 -12.25 8.09 -9.00
N ASN A 46 -12.63 6.89 -9.43
CA ASN A 46 -13.95 6.31 -9.08
C ASN A 46 -14.07 6.04 -7.58
N THR A 47 -13.04 5.44 -6.97
CA THR A 47 -12.97 5.22 -5.52
C THR A 47 -13.10 6.53 -4.75
N LEU A 48 -12.40 7.59 -5.17
CA LEU A 48 -12.52 8.91 -4.55
C LEU A 48 -13.93 9.47 -4.65
N LYS A 49 -14.60 9.35 -5.81
CA LYS A 49 -16.01 9.76 -5.94
C LYS A 49 -16.92 8.99 -4.99
N HIS A 50 -16.75 7.69 -4.88
CA HIS A 50 -17.54 6.88 -3.94
C HIS A 50 -17.27 7.26 -2.48
N LEU A 51 -16.01 7.54 -2.11
CA LEU A 51 -15.66 8.03 -0.78
C LEU A 51 -16.34 9.36 -0.47
N ILE A 52 -16.35 10.29 -1.41
CA ILE A 52 -17.03 11.59 -1.25
C ILE A 52 -18.54 11.41 -1.10
N LEU A 53 -19.15 10.58 -1.96
CA LEU A 53 -20.60 10.33 -1.92
C LEU A 53 -21.07 9.61 -0.65
N ASN A 54 -20.21 8.78 -0.07
CA ASN A 54 -20.53 8.02 1.15
C ASN A 54 -20.20 8.78 2.44
N ALA A 55 -19.47 9.90 2.36
CA ALA A 55 -19.17 10.73 3.52
C ALA A 55 -20.36 11.62 3.90
N ASP A 56 -20.51 11.90 5.19
CA ASP A 56 -21.51 12.86 5.66
C ASP A 56 -21.20 14.25 5.07
N SER A 57 -22.10 14.75 4.23
CA SER A 57 -21.96 16.02 3.53
C SER A 57 -22.16 17.19 4.49
N ASP A 58 -21.09 17.92 4.79
CA ASP A 58 -21.15 19.26 5.37
C ASP A 58 -20.83 20.32 4.31
N THR A 59 -21.16 21.58 4.59
CA THR A 59 -20.87 22.71 3.67
C THR A 59 -19.39 22.81 3.28
N GLY A 60 -18.48 22.34 4.13
CA GLY A 60 -17.06 22.28 3.84
C GLY A 60 -16.76 21.27 2.73
N LEU A 61 -17.27 20.05 2.86
CA LEU A 61 -17.12 18.99 1.89
C LEU A 61 -17.75 19.34 0.53
N GLU A 62 -18.91 19.98 0.54
CA GLU A 62 -19.60 20.45 -0.67
C GLU A 62 -18.79 21.55 -1.37
N ALA A 63 -18.29 22.54 -0.62
CA ALA A 63 -17.44 23.59 -1.16
C ALA A 63 -16.13 23.02 -1.73
N ALA A 64 -15.53 22.02 -1.07
CA ALA A 64 -14.33 21.36 -1.56
C ALA A 64 -14.61 20.57 -2.86
N THR A 65 -15.72 19.83 -2.91
CA THR A 65 -16.18 19.06 -4.07
C THR A 65 -16.43 19.97 -5.27
N SER A 66 -17.08 21.12 -5.06
CA SER A 66 -17.23 22.15 -6.09
C SER A 66 -15.88 22.71 -6.53
N SER A 67 -14.99 23.05 -5.59
CA SER A 67 -13.64 23.57 -5.92
C SER A 67 -12.81 22.60 -6.78
N LEU A 68 -13.04 21.31 -6.60
CA LEU A 68 -12.41 20.23 -7.35
C LEU A 68 -13.09 20.00 -8.71
N GLY A 69 -14.15 20.73 -9.08
CA GLY A 69 -14.79 20.62 -10.38
C GLY A 69 -15.69 19.40 -10.55
N LEU A 70 -16.13 18.78 -9.45
CA LEU A 70 -17.07 17.66 -9.51
C LEU A 70 -18.53 18.11 -9.69
N THR A 71 -18.85 19.33 -9.27
CA THR A 71 -20.20 19.92 -9.34
C THR A 71 -20.25 21.27 -10.06
N SER A 72 -19.14 21.66 -10.72
CA SER A 72 -19.01 22.94 -11.42
C SER A 72 -18.17 22.78 -12.68
N ASP A 73 -18.64 23.37 -13.78
CA ASP A 73 -17.96 23.37 -15.09
C ASP A 73 -16.99 24.57 -15.27
N LYS A 74 -16.81 25.39 -14.22
CA LYS A 74 -15.91 26.54 -14.31
C LYS A 74 -14.45 26.08 -14.44
N LEU A 75 -13.70 26.78 -15.29
CA LEU A 75 -12.31 26.45 -15.60
C LEU A 75 -11.31 26.75 -14.46
N THR A 76 -11.69 27.57 -13.48
CA THR A 76 -10.80 27.92 -12.36
C THR A 76 -11.45 27.58 -11.04
N HIS A 77 -10.67 27.13 -10.06
CA HIS A 77 -11.21 26.86 -8.73
C HIS A 77 -11.90 28.08 -8.10
N LEU A 78 -11.40 29.29 -8.35
CA LEU A 78 -12.06 30.51 -7.86
C LEU A 78 -13.43 30.68 -8.50
N GLY A 79 -13.54 30.47 -9.82
CA GLY A 79 -14.85 30.50 -10.50
C GLY A 79 -15.81 29.43 -9.99
N ARG A 80 -15.33 28.21 -9.70
CA ARG A 80 -16.13 27.13 -9.11
C ARG A 80 -16.64 27.50 -7.71
N LEU A 81 -15.79 28.13 -6.90
CA LEU A 81 -16.15 28.60 -5.57
C LEU A 81 -17.11 29.80 -5.62
N ASP A 82 -16.96 30.69 -6.59
CA ASP A 82 -17.89 31.81 -6.78
C ASP A 82 -19.29 31.28 -7.14
N GLU A 83 -19.38 30.33 -8.07
CA GLU A 83 -20.64 29.66 -8.42
C GLU A 83 -21.27 28.93 -7.21
N PHE A 84 -20.45 28.26 -6.39
CA PHE A 84 -20.93 27.64 -5.15
C PHE A 84 -21.46 28.69 -4.17
N GLY A 85 -20.75 29.81 -4.00
CA GLY A 85 -21.16 30.91 -3.13
C GLY A 85 -22.47 31.54 -3.54
N ASP A 86 -22.64 31.80 -4.84
CA ASP A 86 -23.86 32.35 -5.42
C ASP A 86 -25.07 31.41 -5.17
N ALA A 87 -24.87 30.10 -5.35
CA ALA A 87 -25.94 29.11 -5.13
C ALA A 87 -26.38 28.97 -3.66
N HIS A 88 -25.48 29.25 -2.71
CA HIS A 88 -25.74 29.07 -1.27
C HIS A 88 -25.86 30.37 -0.48
N GLY A 89 -25.75 31.54 -1.14
CA GLY A 89 -25.81 32.85 -0.50
C GLY A 89 -24.61 33.16 0.40
N TYR A 90 -23.44 32.61 0.08
CA TYR A 90 -22.22 32.83 0.86
C TYR A 90 -21.25 33.79 0.18
N GLU A 91 -20.65 34.67 0.97
CA GLU A 91 -19.54 35.50 0.50
C GLU A 91 -18.30 34.66 0.18
N GLN A 92 -17.54 35.10 -0.83
CA GLN A 92 -16.36 34.42 -1.35
C GLN A 92 -15.32 34.06 -0.27
N ARG A 93 -15.13 34.92 0.75
CA ARG A 93 -14.19 34.66 1.84
C ARG A 93 -14.62 33.48 2.72
N HIS A 94 -15.92 33.33 2.96
CA HIS A 94 -16.46 32.21 3.73
C HIS A 94 -16.37 30.92 2.92
N VAL A 95 -16.73 30.96 1.64
CA VAL A 95 -16.64 29.79 0.75
C VAL A 95 -15.21 29.25 0.67
N ARG A 96 -14.19 30.12 0.55
CA ARG A 96 -12.78 29.69 0.55
C ARG A 96 -12.40 28.97 1.85
N ARG A 97 -12.83 29.49 2.99
CA ARG A 97 -12.58 28.87 4.31
C ARG A 97 -13.26 27.51 4.43
N TYR A 98 -14.51 27.39 3.98
CA TYR A 98 -15.24 26.11 3.95
C TYR A 98 -14.54 25.09 3.05
N SER A 99 -14.17 25.50 1.83
CA SER A 99 -13.42 24.64 0.91
C SER A 99 -12.08 24.20 1.50
N ASP A 100 -11.30 25.08 2.14
CA ASP A 100 -10.02 24.69 2.74
C ASP A 100 -10.20 23.69 3.90
N LYS A 101 -11.25 23.87 4.71
CA LYS A 101 -11.66 22.88 5.73
C LYS A 101 -12.06 21.55 5.08
N GLY A 102 -12.86 21.60 4.01
CA GLY A 102 -13.30 20.41 3.27
C GLY A 102 -12.16 19.64 2.62
N ILE A 103 -11.17 20.33 2.06
CA ILE A 103 -9.95 19.69 1.52
C ILE A 103 -9.16 18.98 2.63
N GLN A 104 -9.12 19.54 3.83
CA GLN A 104 -8.51 18.87 4.98
C GLN A 104 -9.32 17.64 5.43
N GLN A 105 -10.65 17.74 5.49
CA GLN A 105 -11.53 16.60 5.79
C GLN A 105 -11.36 15.47 4.76
N LEU A 106 -11.30 15.80 3.47
CA LEU A 106 -11.03 14.84 2.40
C LEU A 106 -9.67 14.17 2.53
N ALA A 107 -8.63 14.95 2.86
CA ALA A 107 -7.30 14.41 3.06
C ALA A 107 -7.27 13.37 4.19
N ALA A 108 -7.91 13.69 5.32
CA ALA A 108 -8.03 12.76 6.45
C ALA A 108 -8.85 11.52 6.09
N LEU A 109 -9.96 11.67 5.36
CA LEU A 109 -10.79 10.55 4.91
C LEU A 109 -10.01 9.59 3.99
N ILE A 110 -9.29 10.13 3.00
CA ILE A 110 -8.45 9.34 2.10
C ILE A 110 -7.32 8.66 2.86
N ALA A 111 -6.66 9.37 3.78
CA ALA A 111 -5.56 8.86 4.60
C ALA A 111 -6.00 7.86 5.68
N THR A 112 -7.30 7.57 5.82
CA THR A 112 -7.82 6.55 6.76
C THR A 112 -8.64 5.45 6.08
N SER A 113 -9.02 5.61 4.81
CA SER A 113 -9.92 4.68 4.07
C SER A 113 -9.23 3.84 3.00
N TRP A 114 -7.89 3.83 2.97
CA TRP A 114 -7.07 3.34 1.85
C TRP A 114 -6.72 1.84 1.88
N THR A 115 -7.01 1.16 2.98
CA THR A 115 -6.42 -0.15 3.33
C THR A 115 -6.72 -1.30 2.37
N VAL A 116 -7.73 -1.20 1.51
CA VAL A 116 -8.10 -2.28 0.57
C VAL A 116 -7.17 -2.33 -0.65
N ASN A 117 -6.66 -1.19 -1.12
CA ASN A 117 -5.92 -1.09 -2.39
C ASN A 117 -4.39 -0.98 -2.23
N THR A 118 -3.91 -1.04 -0.99
CA THR A 118 -2.51 -0.81 -0.60
C THR A 118 -1.92 -1.99 0.15
N VAL A 119 -2.37 -3.19 -0.19
CA VAL A 119 -1.88 -4.40 0.46
C VAL A 119 -0.43 -4.63 0.02
N PRO A 120 0.53 -4.70 0.96
CA PRO A 120 1.91 -5.01 0.59
C PRO A 120 2.05 -6.48 0.20
N PHE A 121 3.18 -6.84 -0.42
CA PHE A 121 3.45 -8.18 -0.91
C PHE A 121 4.68 -8.77 -0.22
N LEU A 122 4.62 -10.08 0.02
CA LEU A 122 5.79 -10.89 0.33
C LEU A 122 5.77 -12.14 -0.56
N ASP A 123 6.76 -12.19 -1.44
CA ASP A 123 6.98 -13.30 -2.36
C ASP A 123 8.15 -14.13 -1.84
N LEU A 124 7.87 -15.41 -1.61
CA LEU A 124 8.82 -16.38 -1.08
C LEU A 124 9.08 -17.44 -2.15
N THR A 125 10.33 -17.53 -2.60
CA THR A 125 10.73 -18.54 -3.58
C THR A 125 11.63 -19.56 -2.92
N VAL A 126 11.30 -20.84 -3.08
CA VAL A 126 12.06 -21.96 -2.51
C VAL A 126 12.47 -22.90 -3.63
N TYR A 127 13.78 -23.10 -3.77
CA TYR A 127 14.37 -24.08 -4.66
C TYR A 127 15.00 -25.20 -3.84
N GLN A 128 14.70 -26.45 -4.19
CA GLN A 128 15.49 -27.58 -3.71
C GLN A 128 16.66 -27.80 -4.65
N VAL A 129 17.89 -27.67 -4.14
CA VAL A 129 19.13 -27.73 -4.94
C VAL A 129 19.99 -28.96 -4.62
N GLY A 130 19.46 -29.84 -3.79
CA GLY A 130 20.04 -31.13 -3.41
C GLY A 130 19.05 -31.90 -2.54
N PRO A 131 19.36 -33.15 -2.17
CA PRO A 131 18.45 -34.00 -1.40
C PRO A 131 17.92 -33.31 -0.13
N ASP A 132 18.81 -32.65 0.62
CA ASP A 132 18.57 -31.98 1.90
C ASP A 132 18.85 -30.46 1.83
N ARG A 133 19.12 -29.90 0.64
CA ARG A 133 19.54 -28.50 0.50
C ARG A 133 18.48 -27.66 -0.19
N PHE A 134 18.15 -26.54 0.45
CA PHE A 134 17.18 -25.57 -0.05
C PHE A 134 17.81 -24.19 -0.16
N VAL A 135 17.42 -23.46 -1.20
CA VAL A 135 17.78 -22.05 -1.42
C VAL A 135 16.51 -21.24 -1.40
N VAL A 136 16.47 -20.22 -0.54
CA VAL A 136 15.28 -19.39 -0.32
C VAL A 136 15.55 -17.94 -0.71
N GLY A 137 14.70 -17.40 -1.57
CA GLY A 137 14.61 -16.00 -1.92
C GLY A 137 13.40 -15.35 -1.26
N ILE A 138 13.55 -14.10 -0.82
CA ILE A 138 12.45 -13.28 -0.30
C ILE A 138 12.47 -11.95 -1.06
N GLU A 139 11.32 -11.58 -1.59
CA GLU A 139 11.05 -10.27 -2.15
C GLU A 139 9.82 -9.68 -1.46
N THR A 140 9.86 -8.39 -1.17
CA THR A 140 8.76 -7.66 -0.57
C THR A 140 8.52 -6.38 -1.34
N LYS A 141 7.25 -5.98 -1.44
CA LYS A 141 6.86 -4.74 -2.11
C LYS A 141 5.79 -4.02 -1.28
N CYS A 142 6.02 -2.77 -0.93
CA CYS A 142 5.06 -1.94 -0.20
C CYS A 142 5.08 -0.51 -0.72
N GLN A 143 3.99 0.23 -0.57
CA GLN A 143 4.03 1.66 -0.89
C GLN A 143 4.82 2.44 0.17
N HIS A 144 5.54 3.48 -0.25
CA HIS A 144 6.47 4.24 0.58
C HIS A 144 5.85 4.97 1.80
N TYR A 145 4.53 5.12 1.81
CA TYR A 145 3.77 5.71 2.91
C TYR A 145 3.27 4.68 3.92
N ILE A 146 3.38 3.38 3.63
CA ILE A 146 3.04 2.32 4.59
C ILE A 146 4.21 2.18 5.57
N GLU A 147 3.94 2.33 6.86
CA GLU A 147 4.98 2.15 7.86
C GLU A 147 5.36 0.66 7.96
N MET A 148 6.58 0.37 7.51
CA MET A 148 7.14 -0.97 7.46
C MET A 148 8.43 -1.04 8.26
N ARG A 149 8.59 -2.13 9.02
CA ARG A 149 9.85 -2.52 9.66
C ARG A 149 10.50 -3.65 8.87
N PRO A 150 11.83 -3.81 8.95
CA PRO A 150 12.52 -4.91 8.30
C PRO A 150 11.91 -6.27 8.71
N VAL A 151 11.74 -7.13 7.71
CA VAL A 151 11.27 -8.51 7.90
C VAL A 151 12.27 -9.28 8.75
N GLN A 152 11.77 -10.07 9.69
CA GLN A 152 12.59 -10.98 10.48
C GLN A 152 12.47 -12.40 9.95
N VAL A 153 13.58 -13.12 9.91
CA VAL A 153 13.61 -14.50 9.47
C VAL A 153 14.13 -15.37 10.61
N HIS A 154 13.38 -16.40 10.98
CA HIS A 154 13.74 -17.34 12.03
C HIS A 154 13.83 -18.75 11.45
N LEU A 155 14.85 -19.49 11.88
CA LEU A 155 15.08 -20.88 11.53
C LEU A 155 14.87 -21.76 12.76
N TYR A 156 14.06 -22.80 12.61
CA TYR A 156 13.81 -23.86 13.58
C TYR A 156 14.33 -25.17 12.99
N GLN A 157 15.11 -25.93 13.75
CA GLN A 157 15.66 -27.23 13.30
C GLN A 157 15.60 -28.22 14.45
N GLY A 158 14.78 -29.27 14.29
CA GLY A 158 14.56 -30.29 15.30
C GLY A 158 14.22 -29.69 16.67
N SER A 159 14.95 -30.11 17.71
CA SER A 159 14.80 -29.62 19.08
C SER A 159 15.67 -28.39 19.42
N THR A 160 16.38 -27.83 18.44
CA THR A 160 17.27 -26.68 18.67
C THR A 160 16.44 -25.41 18.90
N PRO A 161 16.85 -24.51 19.84
CA PRO A 161 16.19 -23.22 20.00
C PRO A 161 16.17 -22.42 18.69
N PRO A 162 15.09 -21.67 18.40
CA PRO A 162 14.98 -20.91 17.17
C PRO A 162 16.06 -19.84 17.06
N ARG A 163 16.65 -19.74 15.87
CA ARG A 163 17.67 -18.74 15.56
C ARG A 163 17.11 -17.68 14.61
N THR A 164 17.25 -16.41 14.97
CA THR A 164 17.05 -15.31 14.03
C THR A 164 18.22 -15.25 13.04
N LEU A 165 17.92 -15.28 11.74
CA LEU A 165 18.91 -15.14 10.69
C LEU A 165 19.17 -13.65 10.45
N ASN A 166 20.45 -13.27 10.45
CA ASN A 166 20.87 -11.94 10.01
C ASN A 166 20.95 -11.97 8.48
N VAL A 167 19.95 -11.37 7.85
CA VAL A 167 19.84 -11.31 6.39
C VAL A 167 19.89 -9.86 5.95
N ASP A 168 20.62 -9.62 4.86
CA ASP A 168 20.72 -8.31 4.25
C ASP A 168 19.69 -8.18 3.13
N PHE A 169 19.09 -7.00 3.06
CA PHE A 169 18.14 -6.66 2.03
C PHE A 169 18.65 -5.50 1.18
N VAL A 170 18.40 -5.57 -0.13
CA VAL A 170 18.63 -4.48 -1.06
C VAL A 170 17.29 -3.87 -1.43
N SER A 171 17.19 -2.55 -1.31
CA SER A 171 15.98 -1.80 -1.63
C SER A 171 16.13 -1.02 -2.93
N ALA A 172 15.03 -0.89 -3.66
CA ALA A 172 14.86 -0.02 -4.81
C ALA A 172 13.51 0.71 -4.69
N GLU A 173 13.48 1.97 -5.12
CA GLU A 173 12.25 2.75 -5.19
C GLU A 173 11.75 2.76 -6.64
N GLU A 174 10.47 2.43 -6.82
CA GLU A 174 9.76 2.45 -8.10
C GLU A 174 8.47 3.25 -7.94
N ASP A 175 8.49 4.53 -8.35
CA ASP A 175 7.34 5.44 -8.23
C ASP A 175 6.89 5.57 -6.76
N ILE A 176 5.75 4.99 -6.38
CA ILE A 176 5.25 4.97 -4.99
C ILE A 176 5.65 3.72 -4.22
N TRP A 177 6.36 2.78 -4.83
CA TRP A 177 6.66 1.48 -4.27
C TRP A 177 8.10 1.38 -3.80
N ASN A 178 8.29 0.81 -2.63
CA ASN A 178 9.56 0.30 -2.13
C ASN A 178 9.59 -1.21 -2.39
N LEU A 179 10.52 -1.63 -3.25
CA LEU A 179 10.82 -3.03 -3.47
C LEU A 179 12.06 -3.38 -2.67
N THR A 180 12.01 -4.51 -1.98
CA THR A 180 13.11 -4.97 -1.15
C THR A 180 13.29 -6.47 -1.37
N LYS A 181 14.52 -6.89 -1.69
CA LYS A 181 14.85 -8.30 -1.91
C LYS A 181 16.08 -8.71 -1.13
N LEU A 182 16.20 -9.99 -0.81
CA LEU A 182 17.43 -10.49 -0.19
C LEU A 182 18.66 -10.17 -1.05
N ALA A 183 19.70 -9.64 -0.42
CA ALA A 183 20.99 -9.39 -1.06
C ALA A 183 21.66 -10.69 -1.49
N ARG A 184 21.47 -11.75 -0.69
CA ARG A 184 21.92 -13.11 -0.98
C ARG A 184 20.83 -14.09 -0.56
N PRO A 185 20.58 -15.16 -1.35
CA PRO A 185 19.65 -16.21 -0.94
C PRO A 185 20.05 -16.85 0.39
N ILE A 186 19.06 -17.34 1.12
CA ILE A 186 19.28 -18.12 2.35
C ILE A 186 19.49 -19.58 1.94
N GLU A 187 20.62 -20.16 2.34
CA GLU A 187 20.89 -21.58 2.17
C GLU A 187 20.50 -22.35 3.43
N ILE A 188 19.72 -23.42 3.26
CA ILE A 188 19.20 -24.25 4.35
C ILE A 188 19.58 -25.70 4.08
N HIS A 189 20.11 -26.36 5.11
CA HIS A 189 20.36 -27.80 5.13
C HIS A 189 19.34 -28.43 6.08
N ALA A 190 18.39 -29.19 5.53
CA ALA A 190 17.21 -29.69 6.24
C ALA A 190 17.33 -31.19 6.57
N ASN A 191 18.40 -31.59 7.28
CA ASN A 191 18.67 -33.01 7.57
C ASN A 191 17.66 -33.63 8.55
N GLU A 192 16.88 -32.78 9.20
CA GLU A 192 15.79 -33.09 10.12
C GLU A 192 14.62 -32.12 9.83
N GLU A 193 13.51 -32.26 10.56
CA GLU A 193 12.41 -31.30 10.46
C GLU A 193 12.92 -29.87 10.65
N THR A 194 12.80 -29.08 9.58
CA THR A 194 13.35 -27.73 9.51
C THR A 194 12.26 -26.76 9.09
N SER A 195 12.09 -25.66 9.81
CA SER A 195 11.10 -24.64 9.49
C SER A 195 11.73 -23.27 9.36
N LEU A 196 11.43 -22.58 8.25
CA LEU A 196 11.77 -21.18 8.05
C LEU A 196 10.52 -20.34 8.28
N THR A 197 10.56 -19.46 9.28
CA THR A 197 9.47 -18.53 9.58
C THR A 197 9.88 -17.12 9.21
N ILE A 198 9.09 -16.49 8.35
CA ILE A 198 9.23 -15.10 7.94
C ILE A 198 8.17 -14.28 8.68
N VAL A 199 8.62 -13.29 9.43
CA VAL A 199 7.77 -12.42 10.27
C VAL A 199 7.72 -11.03 9.64
N TRP A 200 6.55 -10.71 9.08
CA TRP A 200 6.23 -9.39 8.58
C TRP A 200 5.95 -8.43 9.74
N ARG A 201 6.51 -7.23 9.69
CA ARG A 201 6.34 -6.24 10.75
C ARG A 201 5.99 -4.90 10.13
N GLY A 202 4.77 -4.44 10.33
CA GLY A 202 4.30 -3.17 9.80
C GLY A 202 2.84 -2.95 10.08
N GLU A 203 2.34 -1.82 9.59
CA GLU A 203 0.97 -1.38 9.75
C GLU A 203 -0.05 -2.32 9.09
N LEU A 204 0.24 -2.79 7.87
CA LEU A 204 -0.62 -3.69 7.11
C LEU A 204 0.00 -5.09 6.99
N TRP A 205 -0.86 -6.11 6.96
CA TRP A 205 -0.44 -7.48 6.65
C TRP A 205 -0.28 -7.66 5.14
N PRO A 206 0.74 -8.42 4.70
CA PRO A 206 0.98 -8.59 3.29
C PRO A 206 0.08 -9.68 2.72
N LYS A 207 -0.13 -9.61 1.41
CA LYS A 207 -0.43 -10.80 0.64
C LYS A 207 0.83 -11.65 0.55
N PHE A 208 0.74 -12.91 0.94
CA PHE A 208 1.81 -13.89 0.79
C PHE A 208 1.67 -14.64 -0.53
N ALA A 209 2.76 -14.76 -1.29
CA ALA A 209 2.87 -15.68 -2.41
C ALA A 209 4.05 -16.63 -2.18
N VAL A 210 3.83 -17.93 -2.38
CA VAL A 210 4.88 -18.95 -2.22
C VAL A 210 5.09 -19.70 -3.53
N PHE A 211 6.30 -19.63 -4.04
CA PHE A 211 6.74 -20.33 -5.23
C PHE A 211 7.65 -21.47 -4.82
N LEU A 212 7.11 -22.70 -4.85
CA LEU A 212 7.87 -23.91 -4.56
C LEU A 212 8.39 -24.53 -5.87
N ARG A 213 9.68 -24.86 -5.88
CA ARG A 213 10.38 -25.55 -6.96
C ARG A 213 11.19 -26.69 -6.32
N THR A 214 10.51 -27.79 -6.05
CA THR A 214 11.04 -28.97 -5.36
C THR A 214 10.80 -30.19 -6.23
N ASP A 215 11.75 -30.48 -7.09
CA ASP A 215 11.75 -31.59 -8.06
C ASP A 215 12.48 -32.85 -7.53
N ILE A 216 13.17 -32.73 -6.40
CA ILE A 216 13.93 -33.82 -5.80
C ILE A 216 13.06 -34.51 -4.73
N SER A 217 12.64 -35.73 -5.02
CA SER A 217 11.95 -36.60 -4.06
C SER A 217 12.83 -36.77 -2.82
N ASN A 218 12.30 -36.46 -1.63
CA ASN A 218 12.78 -36.84 -0.28
C ASN A 218 12.19 -35.94 0.81
N PHE A 219 11.48 -34.86 0.45
CA PHE A 219 10.88 -33.93 1.42
C PHE A 219 9.41 -33.66 1.10
N GLY A 220 8.59 -33.67 2.15
CA GLY A 220 7.30 -32.99 2.14
C GLY A 220 7.52 -31.51 2.47
N ILE A 221 6.89 -30.62 1.71
CA ILE A 221 6.87 -29.18 2.01
C ILE A 221 5.47 -28.78 2.46
N ALA A 222 5.38 -28.17 3.63
CA ALA A 222 4.16 -27.54 4.12
C ALA A 222 4.36 -26.03 4.23
N THR A 223 3.33 -25.27 3.86
CA THR A 223 3.28 -23.81 4.01
C THR A 223 2.13 -23.43 4.91
N GLU A 224 2.43 -22.69 5.96
CA GLU A 224 1.44 -22.24 6.94
C GLU A 224 1.51 -20.72 7.09
N THR A 225 0.35 -20.08 7.15
CA THR A 225 0.25 -18.63 7.40
C THR A 225 -0.52 -18.38 8.67
N LEU A 226 0.04 -17.59 9.58
CA LEU A 226 -0.61 -17.17 10.81
C LEU A 226 -0.39 -15.68 11.03
N ALA A 227 -1.45 -14.89 10.84
CA ALA A 227 -1.42 -13.43 10.93
C ALA A 227 -0.28 -12.85 10.07
N ASN A 228 0.72 -12.23 10.70
CA ASN A 228 1.87 -11.61 10.05
C ASN A 228 3.04 -12.58 9.80
N LYS A 229 2.83 -13.89 9.95
CA LYS A 229 3.88 -14.91 9.78
C LYS A 229 3.56 -15.83 8.63
N LEU A 230 4.58 -16.09 7.82
CA LEU A 230 4.59 -17.16 6.83
C LEU A 230 5.67 -18.16 7.25
N MET A 231 5.29 -19.43 7.36
CA MET A 231 6.19 -20.52 7.71
C MET A 231 6.23 -21.54 6.58
N ILE A 232 7.44 -21.95 6.20
CA ILE A 232 7.68 -23.14 5.38
C ILE A 232 8.27 -24.21 6.29
N ARG A 233 7.73 -25.42 6.23
CA ARG A 233 8.26 -26.61 6.90
C ARG A 233 8.78 -27.58 5.85
N MET A 234 10.03 -27.98 6.00
CA MET A 234 10.71 -29.02 5.25
C MET A 234 10.73 -30.28 6.11
N LEU A 235 9.95 -31.27 5.69
CA LEU A 235 9.75 -32.53 6.41
C LEU A 235 10.47 -33.65 5.67
N PRO A 236 11.56 -34.23 6.23
CA PRO A 236 12.19 -35.40 5.63
C PRO A 236 11.17 -36.53 5.46
N SER A 237 11.20 -37.18 4.31
CA SER A 237 10.41 -38.41 4.08
C SER A 237 11.13 -39.55 4.80
N HIS A 238 10.44 -40.19 5.75
CA HIS A 238 10.92 -41.40 6.44
C HIS A 238 10.89 -42.63 5.53
#